data_AF-A0A1H2LFB0-F1
#
_entry.id   AF-A0A1H2LFB0-F1
#
_cell.length_a   1.000
_cell.length_b   1.000
_cell.length_c   1.000
_cell.angle_alpha   90.00
_cell.angle_beta   90.00
_cell.angle_gamma   90.00
#
_symmetry.space_group_name_H-M   'P 1'
#
loop_
_entity.id
_entity.type
_entity.pdbx_description
1 polymer ?
#
loop_
_entity_poly.entity_id
_entity_poly.type
_entity_poly.pdbx_seq_one_letter_code
_entity_poly.pdbx_strand_id
1 'polypeptide(L)'
;MDVKNPRIAQKDEVKAVFTWTKVVSKRLSADYEVWTGEDSALINNIRFASQARRESRAALFQTVLERFPEELSIAHAEATLAAERIARPRHIVLELLWTGTFTADLTRPFGDNTLIHRAEAV
;
A
#
# COMPACT_ATOMS: atom_id res chain seq x y z
N MET A 1 9.09 -7.54 -14.33
CA MET A 1 8.77 -6.09 -14.40
C MET A 1 9.84 -5.32 -13.64
N ASP A 2 10.25 -4.16 -14.14
CA ASP A 2 11.11 -3.21 -13.43
C ASP A 2 10.33 -1.95 -13.04
N VAL A 3 10.51 -1.47 -11.81
CA VAL A 3 9.92 -0.19 -11.34
C VAL A 3 11.02 0.85 -11.26
N LYS A 4 10.82 1.99 -11.92
CA LYS A 4 11.85 3.04 -12.01
C LYS A 4 11.25 4.42 -11.87
N ASN A 5 12.02 5.31 -11.23
CA ASN A 5 11.68 6.72 -11.21
C ASN A 5 11.67 7.24 -12.67
N PRO A 6 10.66 8.01 -13.11
CA PRO A 6 10.57 8.52 -14.48
C PRO A 6 11.83 9.24 -14.95
N ARG A 7 12.46 10.04 -14.07
CA ARG A 7 13.70 10.76 -14.40
C ARG A 7 14.89 9.82 -14.60
N ILE A 8 14.95 8.72 -13.85
CA ILE A 8 16.03 7.74 -13.96
C ILE A 8 15.80 6.85 -15.19
N ALA A 9 14.56 6.48 -15.48
CA ALA A 9 14.21 5.65 -16.64
C ALA A 9 14.54 6.34 -17.99
N GLN A 10 14.65 7.66 -18.00
CA GLN A 10 15.02 8.44 -19.18
C GLN A 10 16.52 8.36 -19.55
N LYS A 11 17.39 7.94 -18.62
CA LYS A 11 18.84 7.88 -18.85
C LYS A 11 19.22 6.79 -19.84
N ASP A 12 20.16 7.07 -20.73
CA ASP A 12 20.51 6.16 -21.83
C ASP A 12 21.14 4.86 -21.33
N GLU A 13 22.00 4.92 -20.29
CA GLU A 13 22.57 3.72 -19.69
C GLU A 13 21.49 2.81 -19.07
N VAL A 14 20.41 3.41 -18.55
CA VAL A 14 19.29 2.69 -17.94
C VAL A 14 18.38 2.08 -19.03
N LYS A 15 18.12 2.81 -20.12
CA LYS A 15 17.38 2.29 -21.27
C LYS A 15 18.09 1.10 -21.92
N ALA A 16 19.43 1.14 -22.02
CA ALA A 16 20.22 0.03 -22.54
C ALA A 16 20.01 -1.26 -21.73
N VAL A 17 19.95 -1.14 -20.39
CA VAL A 17 19.61 -2.26 -19.50
C VAL A 17 18.21 -2.78 -19.79
N PHE A 18 17.20 -1.91 -19.87
CA PHE A 18 15.82 -2.36 -20.18
C PHE A 18 15.70 -3.09 -21.51
N THR A 19 16.38 -2.58 -22.55
CA THR A 19 16.40 -3.24 -23.87
C THR A 19 17.02 -4.62 -23.78
N TRP A 20 18.15 -4.76 -23.09
CA TRP A 20 18.79 -6.05 -22.89
C TRP A 20 17.90 -7.00 -22.08
N THR A 21 17.33 -6.54 -20.96
CA THR A 21 16.44 -7.35 -20.11
C THR A 21 15.23 -7.84 -20.90
N LYS A 22 14.61 -6.99 -21.74
CA LYS A 22 13.50 -7.38 -22.60
C LYS A 22 13.86 -8.54 -23.54
N VAL A 23 15.07 -8.50 -24.12
CA VAL A 23 15.55 -9.58 -24.99
C VAL A 23 15.71 -10.88 -24.22
N VAL A 24 16.30 -10.82 -23.02
CA VAL A 24 16.49 -12.00 -22.16
C VAL A 24 15.15 -12.58 -21.70
N SER A 25 14.22 -11.75 -21.22
CA SER A 25 12.89 -12.18 -20.80
C SER A 25 12.12 -12.86 -21.93
N LYS A 26 12.17 -12.32 -23.15
CA LYS A 26 11.53 -12.95 -24.31
C LYS A 26 12.07 -14.34 -24.61
N ARG A 27 13.38 -14.56 -24.43
CA ARG A 27 13.99 -15.90 -24.60
C ARG A 27 13.53 -16.89 -23.53
N LEU A 28 13.10 -16.39 -22.38
CA LEU A 28 12.51 -17.17 -21.29
C LEU A 28 10.97 -17.27 -21.40
N SER A 29 10.39 -16.87 -22.54
CA SER A 29 8.93 -16.81 -22.73
C SER A 29 8.21 -15.99 -21.66
N ALA A 30 8.88 -14.98 -21.09
CA ALA A 30 8.33 -14.08 -20.10
C ALA A 30 8.16 -12.68 -20.69
N ASP A 31 7.03 -12.03 -20.37
CA ASP A 31 6.81 -10.63 -20.70
C ASP A 31 7.67 -9.72 -19.82
N TYR A 32 8.10 -8.61 -20.43
CA TYR A 32 8.89 -7.59 -19.74
C TYR A 32 8.30 -6.22 -19.94
N GLU A 33 8.09 -5.55 -18.81
CA GLU A 33 7.52 -4.22 -18.72
C GLU A 33 8.30 -3.37 -17.73
N VAL A 34 8.41 -2.08 -18.03
CA VAL A 34 9.00 -1.06 -17.17
C VAL A 34 7.89 -0.12 -16.72
N TRP A 35 7.68 -0.04 -15.43
CA TRP A 35 6.69 0.84 -14.82
C TRP A 35 7.37 2.10 -14.31
N THR A 36 6.85 3.26 -14.76
CA THR A 36 7.34 4.58 -14.35
C THR A 36 6.19 5.51 -14.03
N GLY A 37 6.27 6.19 -12.89
CA GLY A 37 5.39 7.33 -12.59
C GLY A 37 3.92 6.95 -12.47
N GLU A 38 3.57 6.31 -11.36
CA GLU A 38 2.18 6.07 -10.97
C GLU A 38 1.40 7.35 -10.63
N ASP A 39 0.07 7.22 -10.55
CA ASP A 39 -0.81 8.28 -10.08
C ASP A 39 -0.29 8.89 -8.78
N SER A 40 -0.17 10.22 -8.76
CA SER A 40 0.28 10.97 -7.59
C SER A 40 -0.53 10.68 -6.32
N ALA A 41 -1.83 10.42 -6.45
CA ALA A 41 -2.70 10.03 -5.34
C ALA A 41 -2.27 8.66 -4.77
N LEU A 42 -2.07 7.67 -5.64
CA LEU A 42 -1.61 6.33 -5.24
C LEU A 42 -0.25 6.39 -4.53
N ILE A 43 0.72 7.12 -5.10
CA ILE A 43 2.04 7.29 -4.47
C ILE A 43 1.92 7.99 -3.11
N ASN A 44 1.10 9.03 -3.00
CA ASN A 44 0.90 9.76 -1.76
C ASN A 44 0.23 8.89 -0.68
N ASN A 45 -0.77 8.09 -1.05
CA ASN A 45 -1.44 7.15 -0.15
C ASN A 45 -0.49 6.06 0.35
N ILE A 46 0.31 5.47 -0.54
CA ILE A 46 1.34 4.48 -0.17
C ILE A 46 2.36 5.11 0.78
N ARG A 47 2.86 6.32 0.47
CA ARG A 47 3.77 7.05 1.38
C ARG A 47 3.12 7.29 2.72
N PHE A 48 1.85 7.70 2.74
CA PHE A 48 1.11 7.98 3.95
C PHE A 48 0.99 6.73 4.83
N ALA A 49 0.56 5.59 4.26
CA ALA A 49 0.49 4.30 4.95
C ALA A 49 1.87 3.82 5.42
N SER A 50 2.92 4.01 4.62
CA SER A 50 4.28 3.58 4.94
C SER A 50 4.86 4.24 6.20
N GLN A 51 4.28 5.35 6.67
CA GLN A 51 4.68 5.95 7.94
C GLN A 51 4.49 5.00 9.12
N ALA A 52 3.55 4.05 9.02
CA ALA A 52 3.26 3.08 10.07
C ALA A 52 4.27 1.92 10.17
N ARG A 53 5.19 1.78 9.21
CA ARG A 53 6.09 0.61 9.08
C ARG A 53 7.14 0.45 10.19
N ARG A 54 7.42 1.50 10.97
CA ARG A 54 8.58 1.54 11.88
C ARG A 54 8.29 1.06 13.30
N GLU A 55 7.03 1.06 13.71
CA GLU A 55 6.63 0.67 15.07
C GLU A 55 5.46 -0.30 14.98
N SER A 56 5.78 -1.59 14.76
CA SER A 56 4.73 -2.58 14.59
C SER A 56 3.97 -2.82 15.88
N ARG A 57 2.64 -2.87 15.78
CA ARG A 57 1.71 -3.23 16.85
C ARG A 57 0.89 -4.46 16.47
N ALA A 58 1.51 -5.39 15.75
CA ALA A 58 0.90 -6.64 15.30
C ALA A 58 0.20 -7.42 16.42
N ALA A 59 0.67 -7.33 17.67
CA ALA A 59 0.04 -7.94 18.83
C ALA A 59 -1.42 -7.47 19.07
N LEU A 60 -1.77 -6.27 18.61
CA LEU A 60 -3.14 -5.72 18.71
C LEU A 60 -4.03 -6.11 17.54
N PHE A 61 -3.48 -6.65 16.44
CA PHE A 61 -4.22 -6.82 15.19
C PHE A 61 -5.40 -7.76 15.31
N GLN A 62 -5.28 -8.87 16.04
CA GLN A 62 -6.41 -9.79 16.20
C GLN A 62 -7.56 -9.16 16.98
N THR A 63 -7.25 -8.48 18.09
CA THR A 63 -8.25 -7.74 18.88
C THR A 63 -8.95 -6.68 18.03
N VAL A 64 -8.20 -5.99 17.18
CA VAL A 64 -8.72 -5.02 16.22
C VAL A 64 -9.64 -5.75 15.23
N LEU A 65 -9.16 -6.79 14.54
CA LEU A 65 -9.91 -7.53 13.51
C LEU A 65 -11.23 -8.15 14.00
N GLU A 66 -11.28 -8.63 15.24
CA GLU A 66 -12.52 -9.17 15.84
C GLU A 66 -13.62 -8.11 16.01
N ARG A 67 -13.26 -6.82 16.00
CA ARG A 67 -14.16 -5.69 16.23
C ARG A 67 -14.59 -4.97 14.96
N PHE A 68 -13.94 -5.23 13.84
CA PHE A 68 -14.22 -4.53 12.59
C PHE A 68 -15.22 -5.30 11.72
N PRO A 69 -16.35 -4.67 11.33
CA PRO A 69 -17.24 -5.23 10.31
C PRO A 69 -16.51 -5.35 8.97
N GLU A 70 -17.13 -6.04 8.00
CA GLU A 70 -16.54 -6.27 6.67
C GLU A 70 -16.09 -4.99 5.95
N GLU A 71 -16.78 -3.87 6.20
CA GLU A 71 -16.49 -2.55 5.64
C GLU A 71 -16.72 -1.45 6.68
N LEU A 72 -15.80 -0.48 6.74
CA LEU A 72 -15.97 0.74 7.53
C LEU A 72 -15.06 1.87 7.02
N SER A 73 -15.28 3.11 7.47
CA SER A 73 -14.36 4.21 7.15
C SER A 73 -13.16 4.28 8.09
N ILE A 74 -12.06 4.90 7.64
CA ILE A 74 -10.88 5.17 8.47
C ILE A 74 -11.27 5.93 9.75
N ALA A 75 -12.11 6.96 9.67
CA ALA A 75 -12.52 7.71 10.86
C ALA A 75 -13.34 6.87 11.85
N HIS A 76 -14.20 5.98 11.35
CA HIS A 76 -14.92 5.05 12.21
C HIS A 76 -13.95 4.08 12.89
N ALA A 77 -12.95 3.59 12.16
CA ALA A 77 -11.91 2.72 12.72
C ALA A 77 -11.15 3.41 13.85
N GLU A 78 -10.73 4.65 13.61
CA GLU A 78 -10.00 5.44 14.58
C GLU A 78 -10.82 5.73 15.84
N ALA A 79 -12.10 6.06 15.67
CA ALA A 79 -13.02 6.33 16.77
C ALA A 79 -13.24 5.09 17.64
N THR A 80 -13.45 3.92 17.03
CA THR A 80 -13.61 2.64 17.76
C THR A 80 -12.37 2.31 18.59
N LEU A 81 -11.18 2.41 18.00
CA LEU A 81 -9.92 2.19 18.72
C LEU A 81 -9.69 3.21 19.83
N ALA A 82 -10.05 4.47 19.61
CA ALA A 82 -9.94 5.51 20.62
C ALA A 82 -10.90 5.27 21.80
N ALA A 83 -12.13 4.81 21.54
CA ALA A 83 -13.10 4.46 22.57
C ALA A 83 -12.59 3.32 23.48
N GLU A 84 -11.80 2.40 22.93
CA GLU A 84 -11.11 1.33 23.67
C GLU A 84 -9.81 1.79 24.35
N ARG A 85 -9.51 3.09 24.33
CA ARG A 85 -8.30 3.69 24.91
C ARG A 85 -7.00 3.16 24.28
N ILE A 86 -7.06 2.66 23.05
CA ILE A 86 -5.88 2.21 22.31
C ILE A 86 -5.10 3.43 21.82
N ALA A 87 -3.82 3.49 22.17
CA ALA A 87 -2.98 4.63 21.83
C ALA A 87 -2.69 4.68 20.31
N ARG A 88 -2.69 5.91 19.76
CA ARG A 88 -2.34 6.22 18.37
C ARG A 88 -3.17 5.37 17.37
N PRO A 89 -4.51 5.50 17.36
CA PRO A 89 -5.42 4.66 16.58
C PRO A 89 -5.17 4.75 15.07
N ARG A 90 -4.95 5.97 14.55
CA ARG A 90 -4.58 6.21 13.14
C ARG A 90 -3.39 5.37 12.68
N HIS A 91 -2.37 5.27 13.53
CA HIS A 91 -1.16 4.51 13.20
C HIS A 91 -1.45 3.00 13.06
N ILE A 92 -2.39 2.47 13.84
CA ILE A 92 -2.79 1.06 13.76
C ILE A 92 -3.56 0.79 12.47
N VAL A 93 -4.51 1.66 12.12
CA VAL A 93 -5.26 1.57 10.86
C VAL A 93 -4.31 1.61 9.66
N LEU A 94 -3.36 2.54 9.66
CA LEU A 94 -2.34 2.63 8.60
C LEU A 94 -1.40 1.42 8.57
N GLU A 95 -1.08 0.84 9.73
CA GLU A 95 -0.28 -0.39 9.79
C GLU A 95 -1.02 -1.56 9.16
N LEU A 96 -2.32 -1.71 9.42
CA LEU A 96 -3.15 -2.77 8.85
C LEU A 96 -3.34 -2.63 7.34
N LEU A 97 -3.45 -1.40 6.85
CA LEU A 97 -3.42 -1.11 5.42
C LEU A 97 -2.04 -1.44 4.82
N TRP A 98 -0.96 -1.10 5.53
CA TRP A 98 0.41 -1.37 5.09
C TRP A 98 0.73 -2.87 5.03
N THR A 99 0.23 -3.67 5.98
CA THR A 99 0.39 -5.13 5.99
C THR A 99 -0.56 -5.85 5.05
N GLY A 100 -1.45 -5.12 4.37
CA GLY A 100 -2.49 -5.70 3.51
C GLY A 100 -3.54 -6.48 4.27
N THR A 101 -3.65 -6.30 5.59
CA THR A 101 -4.71 -6.90 6.42
C THR A 101 -6.04 -6.19 6.17
N PHE A 102 -5.97 -4.88 5.97
CA PHE A 102 -7.05 -4.11 5.36
C PHE A 102 -6.66 -3.65 3.95
N THR A 103 -7.64 -3.49 3.08
CA THR A 103 -7.52 -2.91 1.74
C THR A 103 -8.37 -1.66 1.64
N ALA A 104 -8.00 -0.76 0.73
CA ALA A 104 -8.73 0.46 0.42
C ALA A 104 -8.49 0.84 -1.05
N ASP A 105 -9.38 1.64 -1.62
CA ASP A 105 -9.15 2.26 -2.93
C ASP A 105 -8.01 3.29 -2.84
N LEU A 106 -6.84 2.92 -3.38
CA LEU A 106 -5.65 3.78 -3.39
C LEU A 106 -5.68 4.83 -4.51
N THR A 107 -6.65 4.77 -5.44
CA THR A 107 -6.76 5.72 -6.57
C THR A 107 -7.35 7.06 -6.14
N ARG A 108 -7.93 7.13 -4.93
CA ARG A 108 -8.49 8.35 -4.35
C ARG A 108 -7.66 8.77 -3.15
N PRO A 109 -7.43 10.08 -2.91
CA PRO A 109 -6.71 10.53 -1.74
C PRO A 109 -7.30 9.95 -0.45
N PHE A 110 -6.44 9.44 0.43
CA PHE A 110 -6.85 8.99 1.75
C PHE A 110 -7.45 10.12 2.57
N GLY A 111 -8.54 9.80 3.25
CA GLY A 111 -9.19 10.68 4.18
C GLY A 111 -10.11 9.93 5.13
N ASP A 112 -10.78 10.67 5.99
CA ASP A 112 -11.64 10.15 7.05
C ASP A 112 -12.76 9.23 6.52
N ASN A 113 -13.24 9.50 5.30
CA ASN A 113 -14.29 8.73 4.62
C ASN A 113 -13.78 7.60 3.73
N THR A 114 -12.46 7.39 3.63
CA THR A 114 -11.91 6.25 2.90
C THR A 114 -12.41 4.97 3.52
N LEU A 115 -13.09 4.15 2.72
CA LEU A 115 -13.56 2.84 3.13
C LEU A 115 -12.39 1.86 3.14
N ILE A 116 -12.36 1.06 4.19
CA ILE A 116 -11.41 -0.03 4.38
C ILE A 116 -12.17 -1.33 4.52
N HIS A 117 -11.62 -2.39 3.95
CA HIS A 117 -12.19 -3.73 3.94
C HIS A 117 -11.17 -4.72 4.45
N ARG A 118 -11.62 -5.79 5.12
CA ARG A 118 -10.74 -6.91 5.44
C ARG A 118 -10.30 -7.58 4.14
N ALA A 119 -8.99 -7.79 3.99
CA ALA A 119 -8.50 -8.60 2.89
C ALA A 119 -9.03 -10.03 3.04
N GLU A 120 -9.52 -10.61 1.94
CA GLU A 120 -9.83 -12.03 1.90
C GLU A 120 -8.55 -12.83 2.21
N ALA A 121 -8.68 -13.91 2.98
CA ALA A 121 -7.55 -14.82 3.21
C ALA A 121 -7.22 -15.48 1.86
N VAL A 122 -6.00 -15.23 1.36
CA VAL A 122 -5.44 -15.88 0.16
C VAL A 122 -5.08 -17.33 0.47
#